data_AF-A0A382U969-F1
#
_entry.id   AF-A0A382U969-F1
#
_cell.length_a   1.000
_cell.length_b   1.000
_cell.length_c   1.000
_cell.angle_alpha   90.00
_cell.angle_beta   90.00
_cell.angle_gamma   90.00
#
_symmetry.space_group_name_H-M   'P 1'
#
loop_
_entity.id
_entity.type
_entity.pdbx_description
1 polymer ?
#
loop_
_entity_poly.entity_id
_entity_poly.type
_entity_poly.pdbx_seq_one_letter_code
_entity_poly.pdbx_strand_id
1 'polypeptide(L)'
;MIKKILNRRIPQILGSYFIAGTSLVLFIEYLVEKYEFPIYLPTMSLIALVGILPSVLILAYFHGVPGKDEWNKIEKVGIPINVLFIGIFILFGNKYNWWLDNVTIDENLEIKSIMLANISSVKSLSELVVYIYELVEYAEIPEDVNLELLSQSDLDDIYDEFLSYTEKHKFAEKMLIKNIYNIEERYKREGKPAPKYNFVAVKRMMESLFGI
;
A
#
# COMPACT_ATOMS: atom_id res chain seq x y z
N MET A 1 -16.84 -13.46 44.48
CA MET A 1 -15.60 -13.46 43.65
C MET A 1 -15.44 -12.13 42.88
N ILE A 2 -16.41 -11.71 42.07
CA ILE A 2 -16.37 -10.45 41.28
C ILE A 2 -16.19 -9.19 42.15
N LYS A 3 -16.92 -9.06 43.27
CA LYS A 3 -16.77 -7.93 44.23
C LYS A 3 -15.35 -7.82 44.83
N LYS A 4 -14.62 -8.94 44.93
CA LYS A 4 -13.25 -8.96 45.49
C LYS A 4 -12.21 -8.47 44.47
N ILE A 5 -12.50 -8.61 43.18
CA ILE A 5 -11.69 -8.08 42.07
C ILE A 5 -11.99 -6.58 41.88
N LEU A 6 -13.26 -6.17 41.97
CA LEU A 6 -13.67 -4.76 41.89
C LEU A 6 -13.17 -3.91 43.07
N ASN A 7 -13.04 -4.49 44.28
CA ASN A 7 -12.49 -3.79 45.44
C ASN A 7 -10.98 -3.57 45.38
N ARG A 8 -10.29 -4.19 44.42
CA ARG A 8 -8.87 -3.93 44.13
C ARG A 8 -8.81 -2.95 42.97
N ARG A 9 -7.76 -2.12 42.92
CA ARG A 9 -7.51 -1.17 41.82
C ARG A 9 -7.15 -1.85 40.49
N ILE A 10 -7.51 -3.12 40.30
CA ILE A 10 -7.22 -3.94 39.12
C ILE A 10 -7.84 -3.31 37.86
N PRO A 11 -9.13 -2.91 37.81
CA PRO A 11 -9.69 -2.29 36.61
C PRO A 11 -9.00 -0.97 36.25
N GLN A 12 -8.61 -0.16 37.24
CA GLN A 12 -7.90 1.10 37.03
C GLN A 12 -6.48 0.88 36.51
N ILE A 13 -5.74 -0.09 37.07
CA ILE A 13 -4.39 -0.46 36.62
C ILE A 13 -4.42 -1.01 35.19
N LEU A 14 -5.39 -1.88 34.87
CA LEU A 14 -5.54 -2.40 33.51
C LEU A 14 -5.97 -1.30 32.54
N GLY A 15 -6.90 -0.44 32.93
CA GLY A 15 -7.35 0.69 32.11
C GLY A 15 -6.21 1.66 31.80
N SER A 16 -5.43 2.08 32.81
CA SER A 16 -4.28 2.97 32.59
C SER A 16 -3.19 2.30 31.77
N TYR A 17 -2.95 1.01 31.99
CA TYR A 17 -2.01 0.22 31.19
C TYR A 17 -2.40 0.15 29.72
N PHE A 18 -3.68 -0.11 29.39
CA PHE A 18 -4.12 -0.12 28.00
C PHE A 18 -4.03 1.27 27.37
N ILE A 19 -4.44 2.33 28.08
CA ILE A 19 -4.32 3.71 27.57
C ILE A 19 -2.86 4.04 27.29
N ALA A 20 -1.98 3.92 28.29
CA ALA A 20 -0.55 4.24 28.12
C ALA A 20 0.13 3.34 27.08
N GLY A 21 -0.19 2.05 27.09
CA GLY A 21 0.35 1.06 26.16
C GLY A 21 -0.04 1.33 24.71
N THR A 22 -1.32 1.58 24.45
CA THR A 22 -1.80 1.94 23.11
C THR A 22 -1.26 3.30 22.66
N SER A 23 -1.18 4.30 23.56
CA SER A 23 -0.54 5.59 23.25
C SER A 23 0.92 5.41 22.85
N LEU A 24 1.67 4.53 23.50
CA LEU A 24 3.04 4.22 23.11
C LEU A 24 3.11 3.56 21.73
N VAL A 25 2.23 2.59 21.43
CA VAL A 25 2.17 1.95 20.11
C VAL A 25 1.86 2.98 19.01
N LEU A 26 0.87 3.85 19.23
CA LEU A 26 0.51 4.93 18.29
C LEU A 26 1.63 5.96 18.13
N PHE A 27 2.36 6.26 19.21
CA PHE A 27 3.53 7.14 19.13
C PHE A 27 4.65 6.51 18.29
N ILE A 28 4.89 5.20 18.43
CA ILE A 28 5.86 4.48 17.60
C ILE A 28 5.42 4.43 16.13
N GLU A 29 4.13 4.24 15.87
CA GLU A 29 3.57 4.34 14.52
C GLU A 29 3.78 5.73 13.91
N TYR A 30 3.54 6.79 14.69
CA TYR A 30 3.86 8.16 14.28
C TYR A 30 5.35 8.34 13.96
N LEU A 31 6.25 7.72 14.73
CA LEU A 31 7.69 7.76 14.45
C LEU A 31 8.04 7.05 13.14
N VAL A 32 7.41 5.92 12.85
CA VAL A 32 7.55 5.22 11.56
C VAL A 32 7.10 6.11 10.41
N GLU A 33 5.94 6.74 10.54
CA GLU A 33 5.36 7.57 9.47
C GLU A 33 6.16 8.87 9.21
N LYS A 34 6.68 9.51 10.26
CA LYS A 34 7.29 10.85 10.16
C LYS A 34 8.81 10.88 10.16
N TYR A 35 9.46 9.84 10.67
CA TYR A 35 10.91 9.83 10.89
C TYR A 35 11.60 8.59 10.31
N GLU A 36 10.94 7.85 9.42
CA GLU A 36 11.50 6.69 8.71
C GLU A 36 12.01 5.58 9.64
N PHE A 37 11.38 5.44 10.82
CA PHE A 37 11.69 4.32 11.71
C PHE A 37 11.28 2.99 11.06
N PRO A 38 11.91 1.86 11.42
CA PRO A 38 11.59 0.57 10.82
C PRO A 38 10.10 0.21 10.94
N ILE A 39 9.50 -0.15 9.80
CA ILE A 39 8.05 -0.35 9.64
C ILE A 39 7.43 -1.45 10.52
N TYR A 40 8.24 -2.38 11.01
CA TYR A 40 7.81 -3.47 11.89
C TYR A 40 7.71 -3.09 13.38
N LEU A 41 8.20 -1.91 13.79
CA LEU A 41 8.24 -1.52 15.20
C LEU A 41 6.85 -1.39 15.86
N PRO A 42 5.79 -0.89 15.21
CA PRO A 42 4.45 -0.86 15.80
C PRO A 42 3.93 -2.27 16.10
N THR A 43 4.14 -3.22 15.20
CA THR A 43 3.77 -4.63 15.38
C THR A 43 4.54 -5.27 16.54
N MET A 44 5.85 -5.09 16.61
CA MET A 44 6.66 -5.56 17.75
C MET A 44 6.18 -4.96 19.08
N SER A 45 5.84 -3.66 19.07
CA SER A 45 5.39 -2.94 20.26
C SER A 45 4.03 -3.44 20.73
N LEU A 46 3.12 -3.75 19.81
CA LEU A 46 1.83 -4.35 20.14
C LEU A 46 1.99 -5.75 20.75
N ILE A 47 2.90 -6.57 20.22
CA ILE A 47 3.19 -7.91 20.75
C ILE A 47 3.83 -7.83 22.14
N ALA A 48 4.78 -6.91 22.33
CA ALA A 48 5.37 -6.65 23.64
C ALA A 48 4.31 -6.16 24.64
N LEU A 49 3.38 -5.31 24.19
CA LEU A 49 2.25 -4.86 24.99
C LEU A 49 1.39 -6.08 25.38
N VAL A 50 0.79 -6.80 24.44
CA VAL A 50 -0.05 -7.96 24.77
C VAL A 50 0.71 -9.01 25.60
N GLY A 51 1.98 -9.24 25.29
CA GLY A 51 2.85 -10.18 25.98
C GLY A 51 3.14 -9.81 27.43
N ILE A 52 3.22 -8.52 27.80
CA ILE A 52 3.46 -8.11 29.19
C ILE A 52 2.21 -8.18 30.06
N LEU A 53 1.02 -8.34 29.47
CA LEU A 53 -0.27 -8.38 30.18
C LEU A 53 -0.32 -9.38 31.36
N PRO A 54 0.24 -10.61 31.29
CA PRO A 54 0.29 -11.52 32.44
C PRO A 54 1.06 -10.92 33.63
N SER A 55 2.18 -10.23 33.40
CA SER A 55 2.93 -9.54 34.45
C SER A 55 2.12 -8.39 35.06
N VAL A 56 1.41 -7.63 34.22
CA VAL A 56 0.51 -6.56 34.68
C VAL A 56 -0.61 -7.11 35.55
N LEU A 57 -1.19 -8.25 35.19
CA LEU A 57 -2.21 -8.92 36.00
C LEU A 57 -1.67 -9.40 37.34
N ILE A 58 -0.44 -9.93 37.38
CA ILE A 58 0.23 -10.33 38.63
C ILE A 58 0.40 -9.10 39.53
N LEU A 59 0.96 -8.00 39.01
CA LEU A 59 1.15 -6.76 39.77
C LEU A 59 -0.18 -6.16 40.23
N ALA A 60 -1.17 -6.08 39.34
CA ALA A 60 -2.49 -5.55 39.66
C ALA A 60 -3.16 -6.40 40.75
N TYR A 61 -2.95 -7.72 40.74
CA TYR A 61 -3.47 -8.59 41.76
C TYR A 61 -2.80 -8.35 43.11
N PHE A 62 -1.47 -8.37 43.22
CA PHE A 62 -0.78 -8.28 44.51
C PHE A 62 -0.68 -6.85 45.07
N HIS A 63 -0.51 -5.85 44.20
CA HIS A 63 -0.35 -4.43 44.56
C HIS A 63 -1.59 -3.57 44.32
N GLY A 64 -2.71 -4.17 43.89
CA GLY A 64 -3.98 -3.46 43.70
C GLY A 64 -4.70 -3.05 45.00
N VAL A 65 -4.22 -3.49 46.17
CA VAL A 65 -4.77 -3.14 47.49
C VAL A 65 -3.93 -2.02 48.10
N PRO A 66 -4.51 -0.96 48.69
CA PRO A 66 -3.75 0.04 49.44
C PRO A 66 -3.08 -0.60 50.67
N GLY A 67 -1.76 -0.55 50.78
CA GLY A 67 -1.00 -1.14 51.89
C GLY A 67 0.51 -1.16 51.63
N LYS A 68 1.29 -1.80 52.50
CA LYS A 68 2.72 -2.03 52.27
C LYS A 68 2.89 -3.01 51.11
N ASP A 69 3.65 -2.59 50.10
CA ASP A 69 3.96 -3.38 48.92
C ASP A 69 5.25 -4.19 49.14
N GLU A 70 5.07 -5.46 49.49
CA GLU A 70 6.16 -6.43 49.51
C GLU A 70 6.07 -7.34 48.28
N TRP A 71 7.21 -7.57 47.64
CA TRP A 71 7.28 -8.46 46.49
C TRP A 71 7.04 -9.91 46.89
N ASN A 72 6.01 -10.52 46.31
CA ASN A 72 5.70 -11.92 46.47
C ASN A 72 6.67 -12.81 45.68
N LYS A 73 6.82 -14.07 46.09
CA LYS A 73 7.60 -15.10 45.35
C LYS A 73 7.10 -15.26 43.91
N ILE A 74 5.79 -15.15 43.71
CA ILE A 74 5.17 -15.24 42.37
C ILE A 74 5.62 -14.07 41.49
N GLU A 75 5.74 -12.86 42.04
CA GLU A 75 6.19 -11.68 41.30
C GLU A 75 7.66 -11.77 40.91
N LYS A 76 8.50 -12.18 41.88
CA LYS A 76 9.95 -12.34 41.69
C LYS A 76 10.33 -13.39 40.66
N VAL A 77 9.44 -14.34 40.37
CA VAL A 77 9.68 -15.42 39.41
C VAL A 77 8.88 -15.21 38.12
N GLY A 78 7.58 -14.96 38.24
CA GLY A 78 6.68 -14.84 37.10
C GLY A 78 6.95 -13.62 36.22
N ILE A 79 7.28 -12.46 36.82
CA ILE A 79 7.55 -11.25 36.03
C ILE A 79 8.84 -11.42 35.21
N PRO A 80 9.99 -11.84 35.78
CA PRO A 80 11.19 -12.08 35.00
C PRO A 80 11.02 -13.15 33.92
N ILE A 81 10.31 -14.26 34.21
CA ILE A 81 10.04 -15.30 33.22
C ILE A 81 9.23 -14.75 32.04
N ASN A 82 8.20 -13.95 32.31
CA ASN A 82 7.39 -13.36 31.24
C ASN A 82 8.19 -12.37 30.40
N VAL A 83 9.00 -11.51 31.03
CA VAL A 83 9.89 -10.59 30.32
C VAL A 83 10.90 -11.34 29.45
N LEU A 84 11.50 -12.41 29.98
CA LEU A 84 12.44 -13.26 29.25
C LEU A 84 11.75 -13.98 28.07
N PHE A 85 10.52 -14.46 28.27
CA PHE A 85 9.72 -15.06 27.19
C PHE A 85 9.46 -14.06 26.06
N ILE A 86 9.01 -12.84 26.39
CA ILE A 86 8.79 -11.78 25.39
C ILE A 86 10.09 -11.46 24.65
N GLY A 87 11.20 -11.32 25.38
CA GLY A 87 12.51 -11.05 24.78
C GLY A 87 12.95 -12.15 23.82
N ILE A 88 12.83 -13.43 24.21
CA ILE A 88 13.12 -14.56 23.33
C ILE A 88 12.20 -14.55 22.10
N PHE A 89 10.91 -14.32 22.30
CA PHE A 89 9.93 -14.29 21.20
C PHE A 89 10.26 -13.18 20.19
N ILE A 90 10.62 -11.98 20.67
CA ILE A 90 11.05 -10.86 19.81
C ILE A 90 12.34 -11.21 19.05
N LEU A 91 13.35 -11.77 19.74
CA LEU A 91 14.62 -12.16 19.13
C LEU A 91 14.44 -13.25 18.06
N PHE A 92 13.64 -14.27 18.36
CA PHE A 92 13.32 -15.34 17.41
C PHE A 92 12.52 -14.81 16.23
N GLY A 93 11.48 -14.03 16.45
CA GLY A 93 10.71 -13.46 15.35
C GLY A 93 11.53 -12.50 14.49
N ASN A 94 12.51 -11.80 15.06
CA ASN A 94 13.42 -10.97 14.27
C ASN A 94 14.38 -11.84 13.44
N LYS A 95 14.89 -12.93 14.01
CA LYS A 95 15.74 -13.90 13.30
C LYS A 95 15.01 -14.58 12.12
N TYR A 96 13.71 -14.81 12.26
CA TYR A 96 12.87 -15.48 11.26
C TYR A 96 11.94 -14.54 10.50
N ASN A 97 12.15 -13.22 10.58
CA ASN A 97 11.38 -12.18 9.86
C ASN A 97 9.85 -12.18 10.05
N TRP A 98 9.33 -12.68 11.18
CA TRP A 98 7.88 -12.75 11.48
C TRP A 98 7.15 -11.40 11.41
N TRP A 99 7.88 -10.30 11.51
CA TRP A 99 7.34 -8.94 11.52
C TRP A 99 7.30 -8.31 10.13
N LEU A 100 8.09 -8.84 9.19
CA LEU A 100 8.23 -8.33 7.82
C LEU A 100 7.39 -9.14 6.83
N ASP A 101 7.04 -10.40 7.13
CA ASP A 101 6.24 -11.24 6.23
C ASP A 101 4.86 -10.64 5.86
N ASN A 102 4.36 -9.70 6.67
CA ASN A 102 3.09 -8.99 6.46
C ASN A 102 3.29 -7.60 5.84
N VAL A 103 4.52 -7.07 5.90
CA VAL A 103 4.92 -5.87 5.21
C VAL A 103 5.67 -6.35 3.98
N THR A 104 4.91 -6.71 2.95
CA THR A 104 5.42 -6.72 1.60
C THR A 104 5.88 -5.30 1.24
N ILE A 105 7.05 -4.86 1.71
CA ILE A 105 7.99 -4.22 0.80
C ILE A 105 8.46 -5.39 -0.04
N ASP A 106 7.61 -5.76 -0.99
CA ASP A 106 8.02 -6.64 -2.04
C ASP A 106 9.04 -5.80 -2.81
N GLU A 107 10.33 -5.94 -2.48
CA GLU A 107 11.41 -5.39 -3.29
C GLU A 107 11.36 -5.99 -4.71
N ASN A 108 10.57 -7.07 -4.91
CA ASN A 108 10.14 -7.64 -6.16
C ASN A 108 8.63 -7.52 -6.40
N LEU A 109 7.96 -6.48 -5.88
CA LEU A 109 6.64 -6.12 -6.40
C LEU A 109 7.03 -5.69 -7.81
N GLU A 110 6.87 -6.61 -8.75
CA GLU A 110 6.50 -6.26 -10.10
C GLU A 110 5.27 -5.40 -9.87
N ILE A 111 5.50 -4.09 -9.72
CA ILE A 111 4.41 -3.17 -9.57
C ILE A 111 3.74 -3.30 -10.92
N LYS A 112 2.64 -4.05 -10.94
CA LYS A 112 1.92 -4.33 -12.17
C LYS A 112 1.49 -2.99 -12.66
N SER A 113 2.22 -2.48 -13.64
CA SER A 113 2.02 -1.15 -14.15
C SER A 113 1.29 -1.29 -15.46
N ILE A 114 0.13 -0.66 -15.55
CA ILE A 114 -0.56 -0.54 -16.83
C ILE A 114 -0.06 0.76 -17.46
N MET A 115 0.41 0.66 -18.69
CA MET A 115 0.69 1.83 -19.51
C MET A 115 -0.60 2.28 -20.18
N LEU A 116 -1.03 3.51 -19.92
CA LEU A 116 -2.09 4.16 -20.69
C LEU A 116 -1.47 4.71 -21.96
N ALA A 117 -1.69 4.02 -23.07
CA ALA A 117 -1.25 4.46 -24.38
C ALA A 117 -1.92 5.78 -24.77
N ASN A 118 -1.20 6.60 -25.54
CA ASN A 118 -1.75 7.81 -26.17
C ASN A 118 -2.99 7.44 -27.02
N ILE A 119 -3.96 8.35 -27.03
CA ILE A 119 -5.06 8.31 -28.00
C ILE A 119 -4.60 9.06 -29.25
N SER A 120 -4.74 8.41 -30.41
CA SER A 120 -4.32 8.94 -31.70
C SER A 120 -5.51 9.07 -32.64
N SER A 121 -5.64 10.22 -33.30
CA SER A 121 -6.55 10.43 -34.42
C SER A 121 -5.72 10.70 -35.68
N VAL A 122 -5.60 9.70 -36.56
CA VAL A 122 -4.86 9.82 -37.83
C VAL A 122 -5.63 9.16 -38.97
N LYS A 123 -5.50 9.70 -40.18
CA LYS A 123 -6.21 9.21 -41.37
C LYS A 123 -5.95 7.72 -41.67
N SER A 124 -4.72 7.24 -41.44
CA SER A 124 -4.42 5.82 -41.64
C SER A 124 -5.14 4.89 -40.66
N LEU A 125 -5.59 5.40 -39.50
CA LEU A 125 -6.37 4.61 -38.55
C LEU A 125 -7.84 4.54 -38.96
N SER A 126 -8.39 5.55 -39.64
CA SER A 126 -9.78 5.51 -40.09
C SER A 126 -10.00 4.35 -41.06
N GLU A 127 -9.07 4.11 -41.98
CA GLU A 127 -9.09 2.96 -42.90
C GLU A 127 -9.15 1.62 -42.16
N LEU A 128 -8.35 1.48 -41.08
CA LEU A 128 -8.32 0.27 -40.27
C LEU A 128 -9.59 0.09 -39.43
N VAL A 129 -10.17 1.18 -38.93
CA VAL A 129 -11.46 1.16 -38.22
C VAL A 129 -12.58 0.71 -39.15
N VAL A 130 -12.62 1.23 -40.38
CA VAL A 130 -13.60 0.78 -41.40
C VAL A 130 -13.46 -0.71 -41.65
N TYR A 131 -12.24 -1.17 -41.94
CA TYR A 131 -11.96 -2.57 -42.20
C TYR A 131 -12.40 -3.50 -41.04
N ILE A 132 -12.12 -3.12 -39.79
CA ILE A 132 -12.53 -3.92 -38.62
C ILE A 132 -14.05 -3.95 -38.47
N TYR A 133 -14.72 -2.80 -38.63
CA TYR A 133 -16.18 -2.74 -38.53
C TYR A 133 -16.83 -3.66 -39.56
N GLU A 134 -16.41 -3.56 -40.81
CA GLU A 134 -16.94 -4.38 -41.90
C GLU A 134 -16.71 -5.88 -41.68
N LEU A 135 -15.57 -6.23 -41.10
CA LEU A 135 -15.24 -7.62 -40.77
C LEU A 135 -16.06 -8.16 -39.59
N VAL A 136 -16.34 -7.33 -38.58
CA VAL A 136 -17.06 -7.74 -37.36
C VAL A 136 -18.57 -7.80 -37.59
N GLU A 137 -19.12 -6.77 -38.22
CA GLU A 137 -20.55 -6.64 -38.49
C GLU A 137 -20.96 -7.35 -39.79
N TYR A 138 -19.99 -7.84 -40.58
CA TYR A 138 -20.20 -8.44 -41.90
C TYR A 138 -21.02 -7.53 -42.84
N ALA A 139 -20.87 -6.21 -42.71
CA ALA A 139 -21.63 -5.20 -43.46
C ALA A 139 -20.82 -3.90 -43.67
N GLU A 140 -21.03 -3.21 -44.80
CA GLU A 140 -20.44 -1.89 -45.06
C GLU A 140 -20.87 -0.86 -44.00
N ILE A 141 -20.00 0.09 -43.69
CA ILE A 141 -20.35 1.20 -42.79
C ILE A 141 -21.55 1.98 -43.39
N PRO A 142 -22.62 2.22 -42.61
CA PRO A 142 -23.75 3.00 -43.07
C PRO A 142 -23.34 4.40 -43.57
N GLU A 143 -23.97 4.88 -44.65
CA GLU A 143 -23.65 6.19 -45.26
C GLU A 143 -23.86 7.38 -44.31
N ASP A 144 -24.64 7.22 -43.24
CA ASP A 144 -24.88 8.24 -42.21
C ASP A 144 -23.78 8.31 -41.13
N VAL A 145 -22.85 7.35 -41.13
CA VAL A 145 -21.71 7.32 -40.20
C VAL A 145 -20.49 7.96 -40.84
N ASN A 146 -20.09 9.13 -40.32
CA ASN A 146 -18.89 9.83 -40.77
C ASN A 146 -17.77 9.71 -39.73
N LEU A 147 -16.57 9.34 -40.21
CA LEU A 147 -15.36 9.34 -39.40
C LEU A 147 -14.65 10.69 -39.54
N GLU A 148 -14.60 11.44 -38.44
CA GLU A 148 -13.90 12.73 -38.38
C GLU A 148 -12.57 12.61 -37.63
N LEU A 149 -11.58 13.37 -38.09
CA LEU A 149 -10.31 13.48 -37.40
C LEU A 149 -10.44 14.48 -36.25
N LEU A 150 -10.29 13.98 -35.02
CA LEU A 150 -10.21 14.82 -33.83
C LEU A 150 -9.00 15.74 -33.84
N SER A 151 -9.16 16.95 -33.28
CA SER A 151 -8.07 17.89 -33.07
C SER A 151 -7.18 17.46 -31.89
N GLN A 152 -5.99 18.04 -31.76
CA GLN A 152 -5.10 17.70 -30.63
C GLN A 152 -5.70 18.10 -29.28
N SER A 153 -6.41 19.23 -29.20
CA SER A 153 -7.07 19.64 -27.96
C SER A 153 -8.15 18.65 -27.56
N ASP A 154 -8.95 18.16 -28.51
CA ASP A 154 -10.01 17.19 -28.20
C ASP A 154 -9.40 15.86 -27.73
N LEU A 155 -8.27 15.45 -28.31
CA LEU A 155 -7.55 14.25 -27.89
C LEU A 155 -6.99 14.38 -26.47
N ASP A 156 -6.39 15.53 -26.15
CA ASP A 156 -5.84 15.82 -24.83
C ASP A 156 -6.97 15.84 -23.78
N ASP A 157 -8.09 16.50 -24.08
CA ASP A 157 -9.27 16.56 -23.20
C ASP A 157 -9.83 15.15 -22.90
N ILE A 158 -9.99 14.31 -23.93
CA ILE A 158 -10.45 12.92 -23.76
C ILE A 158 -9.46 12.11 -22.91
N TYR A 159 -8.15 12.28 -23.17
CA TYR A 159 -7.12 11.54 -22.44
C TYR A 159 -7.07 11.94 -20.96
N ASP A 160 -7.20 13.24 -20.67
CA ASP A 160 -7.20 13.78 -19.32
C ASP A 160 -8.47 13.37 -18.55
N GLU A 161 -9.64 13.35 -19.21
CA GLU A 161 -10.87 12.81 -18.61
C GLU A 161 -10.73 11.33 -18.27
N PHE A 162 -10.18 10.53 -19.18
CA PHE A 162 -9.95 9.11 -18.95
C PHE A 162 -8.96 8.86 -17.81
N LEU A 163 -7.86 9.63 -17.76
CA LEU A 163 -6.89 9.56 -16.67
C LEU A 163 -7.55 9.89 -15.32
N SER A 164 -8.29 10.99 -15.27
CA SER A 164 -9.04 11.44 -14.08
C SER A 164 -10.05 10.38 -13.61
N TYR A 165 -10.81 9.79 -14.55
CA TYR A 165 -11.75 8.72 -14.24
C TYR A 165 -11.04 7.50 -13.63
N THR A 166 -9.92 7.10 -14.23
CA THR A 166 -9.16 5.92 -13.82
C THR A 166 -8.55 6.09 -12.42
N GLU A 167 -8.03 7.29 -12.12
CA GLU A 167 -7.52 7.65 -10.80
C GLU A 167 -8.64 7.68 -9.75
N LYS A 168 -9.76 8.33 -10.07
CA LYS A 168 -10.91 8.49 -9.15
C LYS A 168 -11.56 7.16 -8.76
N HIS A 169 -11.72 6.24 -9.71
CA HIS A 169 -12.40 4.96 -9.47
C HIS A 169 -11.45 3.86 -8.98
N LYS A 170 -10.20 4.23 -8.64
CA LYS A 170 -9.20 3.33 -8.05
C LYS A 170 -8.99 2.05 -8.85
N PHE A 171 -9.07 2.12 -10.18
CA PHE A 171 -8.59 1.03 -11.04
C PHE A 171 -7.12 0.67 -10.67
N ALA A 172 -6.40 1.65 -10.13
CA ALA A 172 -5.03 1.61 -9.65
C ALA A 172 -4.79 1.13 -8.21
N GLU A 173 -5.81 0.76 -7.42
CA GLU A 173 -5.59 0.43 -5.98
C GLU A 173 -4.56 -0.70 -5.77
N LYS A 174 -4.33 -1.53 -6.80
CA LYS A 174 -3.31 -2.60 -6.84
C LYS A 174 -2.32 -2.48 -8.00
N MET A 175 -2.36 -1.42 -8.81
CA MET A 175 -1.57 -1.26 -10.03
C MET A 175 -1.11 0.18 -10.24
N LEU A 176 0.15 0.40 -10.61
CA LEU A 176 0.59 1.75 -10.99
C LEU A 176 0.15 2.10 -12.41
N ILE A 177 -0.58 3.20 -12.55
CA ILE A 177 -0.85 3.76 -13.86
C ILE A 177 0.39 4.55 -14.29
N LYS A 178 0.98 4.16 -15.42
CA LYS A 178 1.98 4.96 -16.11
C LYS A 178 1.31 5.58 -17.33
N ASN A 179 1.47 6.88 -17.50
CA ASN A 179 0.95 7.62 -18.65
C ASN A 179 2.09 8.27 -19.43
N ILE A 180 1.76 8.87 -20.58
CA ILE A 180 2.76 9.48 -21.45
C ILE A 180 3.45 10.68 -20.77
N TYR A 181 2.74 11.43 -19.91
CA TYR A 181 3.32 12.54 -19.16
C TYR A 181 4.45 12.08 -18.23
N ASN A 182 4.30 10.92 -17.59
CA ASN A 182 5.38 10.34 -16.76
C ASN A 182 6.63 10.00 -17.59
N ILE A 183 6.44 9.48 -18.81
CA ILE A 183 7.55 9.19 -19.72
C ILE A 183 8.21 10.50 -20.15
N GLU A 184 7.43 11.48 -20.61
CA GLU A 184 7.98 12.76 -21.04
C GLU A 184 8.80 13.45 -19.96
N GLU A 185 8.27 13.50 -18.73
CA GLU A 185 8.96 14.13 -17.61
C GLU A 185 10.26 13.40 -17.26
N ARG A 186 10.28 12.06 -17.33
CA ARG A 186 11.51 11.28 -17.15
C ARG A 186 12.56 11.63 -18.20
N TYR A 187 12.16 11.64 -19.48
CA TYR A 187 13.08 11.95 -20.57
C TYR A 187 13.57 13.41 -20.51
N LYS A 188 12.70 14.36 -20.13
CA LYS A 188 13.06 15.77 -19.87
C LYS A 188 14.12 15.86 -18.76
N ARG A 189 13.97 15.13 -17.65
CA ARG A 189 14.97 15.05 -16.57
C ARG A 189 16.30 14.46 -17.01
N GLU A 190 16.28 13.50 -17.92
CA GLU A 190 17.47 12.89 -18.52
C GLU A 190 18.11 13.75 -19.62
N GLY A 191 17.52 14.91 -19.98
CA GLY A 191 17.98 15.75 -21.09
C GLY A 191 17.84 15.08 -22.46
N LYS A 192 16.95 14.10 -22.58
CA LYS A 192 16.71 13.33 -23.80
C LYS A 192 15.36 13.69 -24.43
N PRO A 193 15.21 13.61 -25.77
CA PRO A 193 13.91 13.74 -26.40
C PRO A 193 13.01 12.57 -26.01
N ALA A 194 11.77 12.86 -25.63
CA ALA A 194 10.80 11.82 -25.31
C ALA A 194 10.44 11.02 -26.58
N PRO A 195 10.44 9.68 -26.52
CA PRO A 195 10.02 8.84 -27.64
C PRO A 195 8.53 9.03 -27.90
N LYS A 196 8.15 9.16 -29.17
CA LYS A 196 6.75 9.21 -29.59
C LYS A 196 6.24 7.79 -29.85
N TYR A 197 5.35 7.31 -29.00
CA TYR A 197 4.69 6.02 -29.14
C TYR A 197 3.29 6.18 -29.76
N ASN A 198 3.22 6.76 -30.96
CA ASN A 198 1.96 6.83 -31.71
C ASN A 198 1.95 5.78 -32.83
N PHE A 199 0.76 5.51 -33.38
CA PHE A 199 0.59 4.49 -34.43
C PHE A 199 1.55 4.71 -35.61
N VAL A 200 1.77 5.96 -36.03
CA VAL A 200 2.67 6.29 -37.14
C VAL A 200 4.12 5.91 -36.82
N ALA A 201 4.60 6.21 -35.61
CA ALA A 201 5.95 5.88 -35.19
C ALA A 201 6.15 4.36 -35.03
N VAL A 202 5.15 3.66 -34.47
CA VAL A 202 5.18 2.20 -34.34
C VAL A 202 5.15 1.54 -35.72
N LYS A 203 4.28 2.00 -36.62
CA LYS A 203 4.20 1.51 -38.00
C LYS A 203 5.54 1.67 -38.72
N ARG A 204 6.15 2.86 -38.67
CA ARG A 204 7.47 3.10 -39.29
C ARG A 204 8.58 2.25 -38.68
N MET A 205 8.53 2.02 -37.36
CA MET A 205 9.49 1.14 -36.70
C MET A 205 9.32 -0.32 -37.18
N MET A 206 8.07 -0.80 -37.28
CA MET A 206 7.76 -2.12 -37.82
C MET A 206 8.22 -2.25 -39.29
N GLU A 207 7.91 -1.27 -40.13
CA GLU A 207 8.36 -1.19 -41.53
C GLU A 207 9.89 -1.25 -41.63
N SER A 208 10.60 -0.53 -40.77
CA SER A 208 12.07 -0.51 -40.74
C SER A 208 12.69 -1.84 -40.29
N LEU A 209 12.12 -2.45 -39.24
CA LEU A 209 12.66 -3.68 -38.64
C LEU A 209 12.34 -4.93 -39.45
N PHE A 210 11.17 -4.96 -40.09
CA PHE A 210 10.63 -6.16 -40.70
C PHE A 210 10.36 -6.02 -42.20
N GLY A 211 10.55 -4.83 -42.80
CA GLY A 211 10.37 -4.59 -44.23
C GLY A 211 8.91 -4.72 -44.71
N ILE A 212 7.95 -4.59 -43.79
CA ILE A 212 6.51 -4.71 -44.04
C ILE A 212 5.83 -3.35 -43.89
#